data_AF-A0A7C1UA91-F1
#
_entry.id   AF-A0A7C1UA91-F1
#
_cell.length_a   1.000
_cell.length_b   1.000
_cell.length_c   1.000
_cell.angle_alpha   90.00
_cell.angle_beta   90.00
_cell.angle_gamma   90.00
#
_symmetry.space_group_name_H-M   'P 1'
#
loop_
_entity.id
_entity.type
_entity.pdbx_description
1 polymer ?
#
loop_
_entity_poly.entity_id
_entity_poly.type
_entity_poly.pdbx_seq_one_letter_code
_entity_poly.pdbx_strand_id
1 'polypeptide(L)'
;MRMPKRPPDFNAIWSQTMKSSEGLQKVFRGDVTSAIKGKYLHWDKLLYYPPPGDLSHEEWWLSLKLARQRLYKQIPLCDKQGVPFRYAIVDPVPERLHKIDQGAGGFIRMPEQITNPDTKDQYYVSSLVQEAITSSQLEGAATTREVAKEMIKTGRSPRDKSEQMILNNFRTMRRIGKLRGEPLSRDLIFHLHEIITQETLRDESAAARFRKSDERIVVGDMYNEIFHDPPPS
;
A
#
# COMPACT_ATOMS: atom_id res chain seq x y z
N MET A 1 11.96 -6.73 -8.56
CA MET A 1 12.01 -6.06 -7.23
C MET A 1 12.81 -6.99 -6.32
N ARG A 2 13.77 -6.53 -5.51
CA ARG A 2 14.57 -7.47 -4.68
C ARG A 2 13.79 -7.88 -3.44
N MET A 3 13.70 -9.19 -3.16
CA MET A 3 13.12 -9.68 -1.91
C MET A 3 13.90 -9.13 -0.69
N PRO A 4 13.23 -8.47 0.27
CA PRO A 4 13.92 -7.91 1.44
C PRO A 4 14.50 -9.04 2.28
N LYS A 5 15.69 -8.83 2.85
CA LYS A 5 16.30 -9.79 3.78
C LYS A 5 15.36 -10.03 4.95
N ARG A 6 15.19 -11.31 5.32
CA ARG A 6 14.41 -11.70 6.49
C ARG A 6 15.17 -11.33 7.76
N PRO A 7 14.51 -10.70 8.74
CA PRO A 7 15.10 -10.56 10.05
C PRO A 7 15.34 -11.94 10.67
N PRO A 8 16.30 -12.02 11.59
CA PRO A 8 16.49 -13.22 12.40
C PRO A 8 15.25 -13.52 13.25
N ASP A 9 15.13 -14.77 13.70
CA ASP A 9 14.03 -15.18 14.57
C ASP A 9 14.11 -14.48 15.92
N PHE A 10 13.00 -13.84 16.32
CA PHE A 10 12.95 -13.04 17.55
C PHE A 10 13.20 -13.90 18.79
N ASN A 11 12.57 -15.07 18.88
CA ASN A 11 12.67 -15.91 20.06
C ASN A 11 14.07 -16.50 20.18
N ALA A 12 14.68 -16.91 19.06
CA ALA A 12 16.04 -17.43 19.02
C ALA A 12 17.06 -16.41 19.54
N ILE A 13 17.05 -15.17 19.01
CA ILE A 13 17.97 -14.12 19.48
C ILE A 13 17.67 -13.72 20.91
N TRP A 14 16.39 -13.56 21.26
CA TRP A 14 16.01 -13.25 22.64
C TRP A 14 16.59 -14.28 23.61
N SER A 15 16.33 -15.57 23.38
CA SER A 15 16.86 -16.65 24.21
C SER A 15 18.38 -16.69 24.24
N GLN A 16 19.07 -16.41 23.13
CA GLN A 16 20.54 -16.33 23.10
C GLN A 16 21.07 -15.15 23.92
N THR A 17 20.46 -13.97 23.76
CA THR A 17 20.84 -12.74 24.45
C THR A 17 20.62 -12.86 25.96
N MET A 18 19.53 -13.50 26.38
CA MET A 18 19.17 -13.72 27.78
C MET A 18 20.13 -14.66 28.53
N LYS A 19 21.00 -15.42 27.83
CA LYS A 19 22.00 -16.30 28.46
C LYS A 19 23.16 -15.53 29.10
N SER A 20 23.36 -14.26 28.72
CA SER A 20 24.42 -13.41 29.26
C SER A 20 23.82 -12.17 29.92
N SER A 21 24.21 -11.89 31.16
CA SER A 21 23.84 -10.65 31.85
C SER A 21 24.37 -9.42 31.12
N GLU A 22 25.51 -9.54 30.45
CA GLU A 22 26.10 -8.48 29.63
C GLU A 22 25.24 -8.18 28.39
N GLY A 23 24.74 -9.21 27.68
CA GLY A 23 23.87 -9.04 26.51
C GLY A 23 22.53 -8.38 26.87
N LEU A 24 21.98 -8.77 28.03
CA LEU A 24 20.82 -8.12 28.64
C LEU A 24 21.07 -6.63 28.90
N GLN A 25 22.17 -6.31 29.58
CA GLN A 25 22.53 -4.92 29.86
C GLN A 25 22.67 -4.14 28.56
N LYS A 26 23.35 -4.68 27.54
CA LYS A 26 23.52 -4.04 26.23
C LYS A 26 22.21 -3.67 25.56
N VAL A 27 21.29 -4.63 25.44
CA VAL A 27 19.99 -4.43 24.75
C VAL A 27 19.11 -3.39 25.44
N PHE A 28 19.20 -3.27 26.77
CA PHE A 28 18.41 -2.32 27.57
C PHE A 28 19.17 -1.04 27.98
N ARG A 29 20.47 -0.92 27.70
CA ARG A 29 21.32 0.20 28.15
C ARG A 29 20.94 1.55 27.56
N GLY A 30 20.35 1.53 26.36
CA GLY A 30 20.07 2.74 25.59
C GLY A 30 18.60 3.11 25.59
N ASP A 31 18.34 4.40 25.37
CA ASP A 31 17.03 4.92 24.95
C ASP A 31 16.73 4.50 23.51
N VAL A 32 16.65 3.19 23.28
CA VAL A 32 16.28 2.65 21.97
C VAL A 32 14.78 2.88 21.79
N THR A 33 14.47 3.94 21.04
CA THR A 33 13.11 4.25 20.64
C THR A 33 12.66 3.35 19.48
N SER A 34 11.38 3.43 19.12
CA SER A 34 10.80 2.60 18.04
C SER A 34 11.31 2.94 16.64
N ALA A 35 12.03 4.06 16.48
CA ALA A 35 12.55 4.62 15.23
C ALA A 35 13.93 5.26 15.42
N ILE A 36 14.79 5.21 14.41
CA ILE A 36 16.14 5.78 14.48
C ILE A 36 16.17 7.09 13.72
N LYS A 37 16.51 8.19 14.41
CA LYS A 37 16.56 9.54 13.82
C LYS A 37 15.27 9.88 13.04
N GLY A 38 14.11 9.58 13.62
CA GLY A 38 12.80 9.79 12.98
C GLY A 38 12.52 8.87 11.78
N LYS A 39 13.23 7.74 11.63
CA LYS A 39 13.01 6.80 10.52
C LYS A 39 12.69 5.39 11.03
N TYR A 40 11.69 4.77 10.43
CA TYR A 40 11.46 3.33 10.59
C TYR A 40 12.45 2.56 9.72
N LEU A 41 13.46 1.96 10.35
CA LEU A 41 14.39 1.07 9.66
C LEU A 41 13.88 -0.38 9.74
N HIS A 42 13.62 -0.97 8.57
CA HIS A 42 13.46 -2.40 8.40
C HIS A 42 14.82 -3.09 8.54
N TRP A 43 14.85 -4.38 8.90
CA TRP A 43 16.07 -5.18 9.07
C TRP A 43 17.04 -5.04 7.90
N ASP A 44 16.53 -5.18 6.68
CA ASP A 44 17.34 -5.09 5.47
C ASP A 44 18.08 -3.74 5.34
N LYS A 45 17.48 -2.64 5.82
CA LYS A 45 18.14 -1.33 5.87
C LYS A 45 19.07 -1.19 7.06
N LEU A 46 18.69 -1.73 8.21
CA LEU A 46 19.45 -1.64 9.47
C LEU A 46 20.89 -2.16 9.32
N LEU A 47 21.06 -3.23 8.53
CA LEU A 47 22.37 -3.85 8.24
C LEU A 47 23.40 -2.90 7.60
N TYR A 48 22.95 -1.82 6.96
CA TYR A 48 23.84 -0.85 6.33
C TYR A 48 24.18 0.34 7.25
N TYR A 49 23.64 0.38 8.45
CA TYR A 49 23.99 1.39 9.45
C TYR A 49 24.97 0.82 10.47
N PRO A 50 25.90 1.63 11.00
CA PRO A 50 26.73 1.22 12.12
C PRO A 50 25.84 1.06 13.37
N PRO A 51 25.89 -0.09 14.06
CA PRO A 51 25.23 -0.24 15.35
C PRO A 51 25.74 0.79 16.36
N PRO A 52 24.90 1.27 17.27
CA PRO A 52 25.34 2.19 18.31
C PRO A 52 26.16 1.45 19.37
N GLY A 53 27.30 2.03 19.75
CA GLY A 53 28.17 1.47 20.79
C GLY A 53 28.81 0.15 20.37
N ASP A 54 28.72 -0.84 21.24
CA ASP A 54 29.27 -2.19 21.07
C ASP A 54 28.21 -3.24 20.71
N LEU A 55 27.02 -2.80 20.29
CA LEU A 55 25.96 -3.71 19.84
C LEU A 55 26.32 -4.40 18.52
N SER A 56 25.96 -5.66 18.40
CA SER A 56 25.77 -6.30 17.10
C SER A 56 24.49 -5.80 16.42
N HIS A 57 24.37 -6.02 15.10
CA HIS A 57 23.13 -5.71 14.38
C HIS A 57 21.92 -6.49 14.92
N GLU A 58 22.13 -7.71 15.39
CA GLU A 58 21.09 -8.56 15.96
C GLU A 58 20.58 -8.02 17.29
N GLU A 59 21.48 -7.64 18.20
CA GLU A 59 21.13 -7.01 19.47
C GLU A 59 20.45 -5.66 19.24
N TRP A 60 20.97 -4.86 18.30
CA TRP A 60 20.35 -3.59 17.95
C TRP A 60 18.94 -3.76 17.38
N TRP A 61 18.75 -4.73 16.47
CA TRP A 61 17.43 -5.08 15.96
C TRP A 61 16.49 -5.58 17.05
N LEU A 62 17.00 -6.40 17.98
CA LEU A 62 16.24 -6.90 19.12
C LEU A 62 15.74 -5.74 19.99
N SER A 63 16.60 -4.80 20.37
CA SER A 63 16.21 -3.59 21.12
C SER A 63 15.10 -2.81 20.41
N LEU A 64 15.23 -2.57 19.10
CA LEU A 64 14.20 -1.89 18.31
C LEU A 64 12.89 -2.68 18.27
N LYS A 65 12.96 -4.00 18.11
CA LYS A 65 11.78 -4.87 18.04
C LYS A 65 11.03 -4.89 19.36
N LEU A 66 11.74 -4.94 20.50
CA LEU A 66 11.15 -4.84 21.84
C LEU A 66 10.48 -3.48 22.07
N ALA A 67 11.13 -2.38 21.69
CA ALA A 67 10.55 -1.04 21.77
C ALA A 67 9.25 -0.93 20.95
N ARG A 68 9.23 -1.52 19.74
CA ARG A 68 8.04 -1.56 18.88
C ARG A 68 6.94 -2.47 19.41
N GLN A 69 7.28 -3.61 20.01
CA GLN A 69 6.29 -4.55 20.57
C GLN A 69 5.41 -3.91 21.64
N ARG A 70 5.98 -3.02 22.46
CA ARG A 70 5.24 -2.25 23.47
C ARG A 70 4.17 -1.33 22.88
N LEU A 71 4.28 -0.99 21.59
CA LEU A 71 3.34 -0.13 20.86
C LEU A 71 2.30 -0.91 20.04
N TYR A 72 2.36 -2.25 20.05
CA TYR A 72 1.49 -3.06 19.21
C TYR A 72 0.03 -2.96 19.65
N LYS A 73 -0.80 -2.57 18.68
CA LYS A 73 -2.24 -2.63 18.74
C LYS A 73 -2.70 -3.87 17.99
N GLN A 74 -3.59 -4.63 18.61
CA GLN A 74 -4.21 -5.78 18.00
C GLN A 74 -5.34 -5.33 17.06
N ILE A 75 -5.55 -6.08 16.01
CA ILE A 75 -6.74 -5.99 15.15
C ILE A 75 -7.38 -7.37 15.08
N PRO A 76 -8.70 -7.48 14.86
CA PRO A 76 -9.40 -8.75 14.82
C PRO A 76 -9.19 -9.49 13.48
N LEU A 77 -7.93 -9.57 13.03
CA LEU A 77 -7.52 -10.27 11.81
C LEU A 77 -6.37 -11.20 12.17
N CYS A 78 -6.33 -12.38 11.55
CA CYS A 78 -5.24 -13.33 11.67
C CYS A 78 -4.73 -13.72 10.28
N ASP A 79 -3.47 -14.16 10.20
CA ASP A 79 -2.94 -14.79 8.98
C ASP A 79 -3.44 -16.25 8.82
N LYS A 80 -2.97 -16.94 7.77
CA LYS A 80 -3.35 -18.31 7.45
C LYS A 80 -2.95 -19.32 8.53
N GLN A 81 -2.00 -18.98 9.40
CA GLN A 81 -1.52 -19.82 10.50
C GLN A 81 -2.19 -19.44 11.83
N GLY A 82 -3.17 -18.53 11.82
CA GLY A 82 -3.85 -18.05 13.00
C GLY A 82 -3.03 -17.03 13.80
N VAL A 83 -1.92 -16.52 13.25
CA VAL A 83 -1.12 -15.50 13.93
C VAL A 83 -1.85 -14.16 13.84
N PRO A 84 -2.15 -13.49 14.97
CA PRO A 84 -2.87 -12.22 14.94
C PRO A 84 -2.07 -11.13 14.25
N PHE A 85 -2.72 -10.39 13.34
CA PHE A 85 -2.17 -9.15 12.81
C PHE A 85 -2.07 -8.09 13.91
N ARG A 86 -0.99 -7.32 13.85
CA ARG A 86 -0.69 -6.23 14.77
C ARG A 86 -0.10 -5.08 14.01
N TYR A 87 -0.33 -3.86 14.49
CA TYR A 87 0.33 -2.68 13.96
C TYR A 87 0.87 -1.82 15.11
N ALA A 88 1.85 -0.97 14.82
CA ALA A 88 2.35 0.04 15.75
C ALA A 88 2.31 1.41 15.10
N ILE A 89 1.94 2.42 15.88
CA ILE A 89 2.13 3.82 15.52
C ILE A 89 3.46 4.25 16.10
N VAL A 90 4.50 4.23 15.26
CA VAL A 90 5.85 4.69 15.62
C VAL A 90 6.00 6.18 15.31
N ASP A 91 6.98 6.85 15.93
CA ASP A 91 7.21 8.30 15.83
C ASP A 91 7.11 8.92 14.41
N PRO A 92 7.65 8.32 13.33
CA PRO A 92 7.50 8.90 11.99
C PRO A 92 6.08 8.87 11.43
N VAL A 93 5.16 8.08 11.99
CA VAL A 93 3.78 7.97 11.48
C VAL A 93 2.99 9.25 11.78
N PRO A 94 2.86 9.74 13.04
CA PRO A 94 2.18 11.00 13.32
C PRO A 94 2.78 12.20 12.58
N GLU A 95 4.11 12.27 12.45
CA GLU A 95 4.77 13.35 11.69
C GLU A 95 4.34 13.35 10.22
N ARG A 96 4.29 12.17 9.58
CA ARG A 96 3.85 12.03 8.18
C ARG A 96 2.36 12.33 8.03
N LEU A 97 1.53 11.88 8.98
CA LEU A 97 0.10 12.20 9.00
C LEU A 97 -0.11 13.71 9.11
N HIS A 98 0.60 14.39 10.01
CA HIS A 98 0.53 15.83 10.15
C HIS A 98 0.92 16.57 8.87
N LYS A 99 1.97 16.11 8.17
CA LYS A 99 2.36 16.66 6.86
C LYS A 99 1.27 16.44 5.80
N ILE A 100 0.62 15.27 5.80
CA ILE A 100 -0.53 14.99 4.93
C ILE A 100 -1.69 15.92 5.27
N ASP A 101 -2.01 16.10 6.55
CA ASP A 101 -3.10 16.97 7.00
C ASP A 101 -2.86 18.44 6.63
N GLN A 102 -1.63 18.94 6.80
CA GLN A 102 -1.24 20.28 6.35
C GLN A 102 -1.39 20.43 4.83
N GLY A 103 -0.97 19.42 4.07
CA GLY A 103 -1.11 19.41 2.61
C GLY A 103 -2.57 19.30 2.16
N ALA A 104 -3.36 18.42 2.75
CA ALA A 104 -4.74 18.19 2.37
C ALA A 104 -5.68 19.32 2.84
N GLY A 105 -5.43 19.89 4.02
CA GLY A 105 -6.23 20.98 4.60
C GLY A 105 -6.12 22.29 3.81
N GLY A 106 -4.98 22.56 3.19
CA GLY A 106 -4.75 23.75 2.36
C GLY A 106 -5.29 23.63 0.92
N PHE A 107 -5.19 22.46 0.30
CA PHE A 107 -5.65 22.23 -1.08
C PHE A 107 -7.17 22.10 -1.22
N ILE A 108 -7.91 21.81 -0.14
CA ILE A 108 -9.38 21.81 -0.16
C ILE A 108 -9.95 23.24 -0.14
N ARG A 109 -9.20 24.23 0.38
CA ARG A 109 -9.41 25.63 -0.02
C ARG A 109 -8.78 25.79 -1.41
N MET A 110 -9.54 25.40 -2.42
CA MET A 110 -9.19 25.73 -3.79
C MET A 110 -8.87 27.23 -3.88
N PRO A 111 -7.86 27.66 -4.67
CA PRO A 111 -7.60 29.08 -4.93
C PRO A 111 -8.92 29.81 -5.16
N GLU A 112 -9.10 31.02 -4.65
CA GLU A 112 -10.36 31.78 -4.80
C GLU A 112 -10.88 31.87 -6.25
N GLN A 113 -9.98 31.70 -7.23
CA GLN A 113 -10.26 31.61 -8.67
C GLN A 113 -11.02 30.34 -9.12
N ILE A 114 -11.09 29.29 -8.30
CA ILE A 114 -11.82 28.01 -8.55
C ILE A 114 -13.05 27.92 -7.63
N THR A 115 -13.65 29.06 -7.28
CA THR A 115 -14.97 29.12 -6.64
C THR A 115 -16.11 29.01 -7.66
N ASN A 116 -15.81 29.20 -8.94
CA ASN A 116 -16.75 28.96 -10.03
C ASN A 116 -16.98 27.44 -10.20
N PRO A 117 -18.23 26.95 -10.07
CA PRO A 117 -18.58 25.54 -10.27
C PRO A 117 -18.00 24.93 -11.56
N ASP A 118 -17.99 25.68 -12.66
CA ASP A 118 -17.51 25.21 -13.96
C ASP A 118 -16.01 24.90 -13.95
N THR A 119 -15.21 25.78 -13.34
CA THR A 119 -13.76 25.56 -13.19
C THR A 119 -13.47 24.40 -12.24
N LYS A 120 -14.23 24.27 -11.16
CA LYS A 120 -14.09 23.17 -10.19
C LYS A 120 -14.35 21.81 -10.85
N ASP A 121 -15.39 21.73 -11.67
CA ASP A 121 -15.74 20.53 -12.42
C ASP A 121 -14.65 20.17 -13.45
N GLN A 122 -14.07 21.16 -14.13
CA GLN A 122 -12.94 20.94 -15.05
C GLN A 122 -11.70 20.39 -14.34
N TYR A 123 -11.31 20.96 -13.19
CA TYR A 123 -10.18 20.46 -12.40
C TYR A 123 -10.41 19.05 -11.88
N TYR A 124 -11.62 18.77 -11.38
CA TYR A 124 -12.00 17.44 -10.93
C TYR A 124 -11.90 16.41 -12.05
N VAL A 125 -12.46 16.70 -13.21
CA VAL A 125 -12.40 15.82 -14.39
C VAL A 125 -10.96 15.62 -14.85
N SER A 126 -10.16 16.69 -14.91
CA SER A 126 -8.74 16.59 -15.29
C SER A 126 -7.96 15.67 -14.33
N SER A 127 -8.17 15.80 -13.03
CA SER A 127 -7.54 14.93 -12.02
C SER A 127 -7.97 13.47 -12.17
N LEU A 128 -9.25 13.21 -12.44
CA LEU A 128 -9.73 11.84 -12.71
C LEU A 128 -9.10 11.24 -13.98
N VAL A 129 -8.99 12.02 -15.05
CA VAL A 129 -8.32 11.57 -16.28
C VAL A 129 -6.87 11.24 -16.00
N GLN A 130 -6.18 12.08 -15.23
CA GLN A 130 -4.78 11.86 -14.85
C GLN A 130 -4.57 10.59 -14.05
N GLU A 131 -5.41 10.37 -13.05
CA GLU A 131 -5.34 9.20 -12.19
C GLU A 131 -5.63 7.92 -12.99
N ALA A 132 -6.64 7.94 -13.87
CA ALA A 132 -7.03 6.78 -14.66
C ALA A 132 -5.88 6.30 -15.56
N ILE A 133 -5.21 7.26 -16.21
CA ILE A 133 -4.06 6.95 -17.06
C ILE A 133 -2.90 6.41 -16.22
N THR A 134 -2.56 7.11 -15.13
CA THR A 134 -1.38 6.78 -14.33
C THR A 134 -1.54 5.42 -13.62
N SER A 135 -2.68 5.18 -12.99
CA SER A 135 -2.99 3.92 -12.33
C SER A 135 -3.02 2.75 -13.33
N SER A 136 -3.68 2.90 -14.48
CA SER A 136 -3.71 1.81 -15.46
C SER A 136 -2.34 1.54 -16.11
N GLN A 137 -1.49 2.56 -16.28
CA GLN A 137 -0.11 2.39 -16.75
C GLN A 137 0.76 1.63 -15.73
N LEU A 138 0.57 1.87 -14.43
CA LEU A 138 1.23 1.09 -13.38
C LEU A 138 0.83 -0.40 -13.43
N GLU A 139 -0.42 -0.68 -13.81
CA GLU A 139 -0.94 -2.03 -14.04
C GLU A 139 -0.62 -2.60 -15.45
N GLY A 140 0.19 -1.89 -16.25
CA GLY A 140 0.72 -2.38 -17.53
C GLY A 140 -0.04 -1.94 -18.78
N ALA A 141 -0.98 -0.99 -18.71
CA ALA A 141 -1.61 -0.40 -19.89
C ALA A 141 -0.59 0.37 -20.73
N ALA A 142 -0.37 -0.06 -21.97
CA ALA A 142 0.61 0.50 -22.89
C ALA A 142 -0.02 1.54 -23.84
N THR A 143 -0.54 2.64 -23.28
CA THR A 143 -1.12 3.75 -24.06
C THR A 143 -0.43 5.07 -23.69
N THR A 144 -0.21 5.97 -24.66
CA THR A 144 0.32 7.31 -24.38
C THR A 144 -0.72 8.19 -23.70
N ARG A 145 -0.27 9.20 -22.97
CA ARG A 145 -1.15 10.11 -22.22
C ARG A 145 -2.00 10.95 -23.17
N GLU A 146 -1.45 11.34 -24.31
CA GLU A 146 -2.12 12.13 -25.35
C GLU A 146 -3.30 11.36 -25.94
N VAL A 147 -3.07 10.10 -26.33
CA VAL A 147 -4.10 9.23 -26.91
C VAL A 147 -5.20 8.92 -25.90
N ALA A 148 -4.83 8.58 -24.67
CA ALA A 148 -5.79 8.28 -23.62
C ALA A 148 -6.64 9.50 -23.22
N LYS A 149 -6.04 10.70 -23.16
CA LYS A 149 -6.77 11.96 -22.92
C LYS A 149 -7.75 12.25 -24.05
N GLU A 150 -7.30 12.12 -25.30
CA GLU A 150 -8.16 12.32 -26.46
C GLU A 150 -9.35 11.37 -26.41
N MET A 151 -9.10 10.08 -26.18
CA MET A 151 -10.16 9.06 -26.03
C MET A 151 -11.23 9.47 -25.01
N ILE A 152 -10.81 9.83 -23.79
CA ILE A 152 -11.75 10.21 -22.72
C ILE A 152 -12.49 11.51 -23.08
N LYS A 153 -11.79 12.48 -23.68
CA LYS A 153 -12.35 13.80 -24.02
C LYS A 153 -13.38 13.71 -25.16
N THR A 154 -13.10 12.93 -26.20
CA THR A 154 -14.01 12.78 -27.36
C THR A 154 -15.08 11.74 -27.12
N GLY A 155 -14.89 10.86 -26.13
CA GLY A 155 -15.82 9.77 -25.82
C GLY A 155 -15.82 8.65 -26.87
N ARG A 156 -14.80 8.60 -27.74
CA ARG A 156 -14.66 7.50 -28.70
C ARG A 156 -14.46 6.17 -27.97
N SER A 157 -14.82 5.08 -28.63
CA SER A 157 -14.55 3.74 -28.12
C SER A 157 -13.03 3.46 -28.01
N PRO A 158 -12.61 2.65 -27.03
CA PRO A 158 -11.24 2.17 -26.93
C PRO A 158 -10.94 1.24 -28.11
N ARG A 159 -9.72 1.29 -28.60
CA ARG A 159 -9.24 0.52 -29.76
C ARG A 159 -8.53 -0.76 -29.36
N ASP A 160 -8.03 -0.81 -28.13
CA ASP A 160 -7.31 -1.95 -27.59
C ASP A 160 -7.58 -2.12 -26.10
N LYS A 161 -7.02 -3.20 -25.54
CA LYS A 161 -7.16 -3.55 -24.13
C LYS A 161 -6.57 -2.51 -23.18
N SER A 162 -5.48 -1.82 -23.55
CA SER A 162 -4.84 -0.81 -22.71
C SER A 162 -5.72 0.44 -22.61
N GLU A 163 -6.28 0.88 -23.72
CA GLU A 163 -7.28 1.94 -23.78
C GLU A 163 -8.54 1.55 -22.98
N GLN A 164 -9.01 0.30 -23.10
CA GLN A 164 -10.14 -0.22 -22.30
C GLN A 164 -9.84 -0.15 -20.79
N MET A 165 -8.66 -0.60 -20.35
CA MET A 165 -8.23 -0.52 -18.94
C MET A 165 -8.26 0.92 -18.41
N ILE A 166 -7.81 1.89 -19.21
CA ILE A 166 -7.83 3.31 -18.83
C ILE A 166 -9.27 3.83 -18.75
N LEU A 167 -10.10 3.51 -19.75
CA LEU A 167 -11.49 3.95 -19.80
C LEU A 167 -12.31 3.37 -18.64
N ASN A 168 -12.11 2.09 -18.32
CA ASN A 168 -12.71 1.42 -17.17
C ASN A 168 -12.34 2.13 -15.87
N ASN A 169 -11.05 2.40 -15.65
CA ASN A 169 -10.59 3.09 -14.44
C ASN A 169 -11.21 4.49 -14.30
N PHE A 170 -11.26 5.26 -15.39
CA PHE A 170 -11.93 6.56 -15.41
C PHE A 170 -13.43 6.46 -15.06
N ARG A 171 -14.14 5.49 -15.65
CA ARG A 171 -15.56 5.25 -15.37
C ARG A 171 -15.78 4.82 -13.92
N THR A 172 -14.95 3.93 -13.39
CA THR A 172 -14.98 3.46 -12.00
C THR A 172 -14.82 4.62 -11.03
N MET A 173 -13.80 5.47 -11.19
CA MET A 173 -13.60 6.61 -10.29
C MET A 173 -14.75 7.64 -10.37
N ARG A 174 -15.27 7.90 -11.58
CA ARG A 174 -16.45 8.76 -11.74
C ARG A 174 -17.68 8.17 -11.04
N ARG A 175 -17.84 6.84 -11.05
CA ARG A 175 -18.90 6.14 -10.32
C ARG A 175 -18.70 6.23 -8.81
N ILE A 176 -17.49 6.00 -8.31
CA ILE A 176 -17.13 6.16 -6.87
C ILE A 176 -17.51 7.55 -6.36
N GLY A 177 -17.25 8.60 -7.14
CA GLY A 177 -17.64 9.97 -6.77
C GLY A 177 -19.14 10.14 -6.48
N LYS A 178 -20.01 9.37 -7.16
CA LYS A 178 -21.47 9.38 -6.96
C LYS A 178 -21.92 8.50 -5.79
N LEU A 179 -21.08 7.58 -5.33
CA LEU A 179 -21.36 6.59 -4.29
C LEU A 179 -20.87 7.02 -2.90
N ARG A 180 -20.32 8.23 -2.77
CA ARG A 180 -19.66 8.70 -1.53
C ARG A 180 -20.54 8.59 -0.26
N GLY A 181 -21.85 8.71 -0.41
CA GLY A 181 -22.80 8.61 0.71
C GLY A 181 -23.26 7.19 1.03
N GLU A 182 -22.92 6.20 0.23
CA GLU A 182 -23.35 4.82 0.41
C GLU A 182 -22.41 4.07 1.36
N PRO A 183 -22.93 3.18 2.23
CA PRO A 183 -22.09 2.35 3.08
C PRO A 183 -21.27 1.37 2.23
N LEU A 184 -20.01 1.16 2.61
CA LEU A 184 -19.16 0.17 1.96
C LEU A 184 -19.73 -1.24 2.20
N SER A 185 -20.00 -1.97 1.12
CA SER A 185 -20.53 -3.33 1.16
C SER A 185 -19.80 -4.24 0.16
N ARG A 186 -19.97 -5.55 0.33
CA ARG A 186 -19.42 -6.55 -0.59
C ARG A 186 -19.97 -6.36 -2.01
N ASP A 187 -21.27 -6.12 -2.14
CA ASP A 187 -21.93 -5.93 -3.43
C ASP A 187 -21.44 -4.66 -4.13
N LEU A 188 -21.18 -3.59 -3.36
CA LEU A 188 -20.59 -2.37 -3.89
C LEU A 188 -19.18 -2.63 -4.43
N ILE A 189 -18.36 -3.39 -3.69
CA ILE A 189 -17.01 -3.77 -4.13
C ILE A 189 -17.08 -4.61 -5.41
N PHE A 190 -17.99 -5.58 -5.49
CA PHE A 190 -18.18 -6.42 -6.68
C PHE A 190 -18.67 -5.63 -7.89
N HIS A 191 -19.58 -4.68 -7.69
CA HIS A 191 -20.01 -3.78 -8.76
C HIS A 191 -18.87 -2.90 -9.27
N LEU A 192 -18.04 -2.33 -8.37
CA LEU A 192 -16.86 -1.57 -8.79
C LEU A 192 -15.83 -2.45 -9.51
N HIS A 193 -15.65 -3.69 -9.04
CA HIS A 193 -14.80 -4.68 -9.68
C HIS A 193 -15.30 -5.02 -11.09
N GLU A 194 -16.60 -5.15 -11.30
CA GLU A 194 -17.21 -5.35 -12.62
C GLU A 194 -16.85 -4.21 -13.59
N ILE A 195 -17.06 -2.96 -13.17
CA ILE A 195 -16.79 -1.78 -14.01
C ILE A 195 -15.29 -1.68 -14.34
N ILE A 196 -14.41 -1.90 -13.37
CA ILE A 196 -12.96 -1.75 -13.60
C ILE A 196 -12.39 -2.87 -14.48
N THR A 197 -13.00 -4.05 -14.48
CA THR A 197 -12.50 -5.24 -15.18
C THR A 197 -13.19 -5.57 -16.50
N GLN A 198 -14.27 -4.87 -16.85
CA GLN A 198 -15.02 -5.05 -18.09
C GLN A 198 -14.11 -5.23 -19.31
N GLU A 199 -14.21 -6.37 -20.01
CA GLU A 199 -13.46 -6.68 -21.25
C GLU A 199 -11.91 -6.60 -21.09
N THR A 200 -11.39 -6.76 -19.86
CA THR A 200 -9.95 -6.70 -19.59
C THR A 200 -9.40 -7.92 -18.87
N LEU A 201 -10.24 -8.79 -18.31
CA LEU A 201 -9.77 -10.07 -17.74
C LEU A 201 -9.49 -11.08 -18.85
N ARG A 202 -8.65 -12.07 -18.56
CA ARG A 202 -8.46 -13.23 -19.47
C ARG A 202 -9.67 -14.16 -19.42
N ASP A 203 -10.26 -14.31 -18.23
CA ASP A 203 -11.52 -15.00 -18.00
C ASP A 203 -12.54 -13.95 -17.54
N GLU A 204 -13.50 -13.63 -18.40
CA GLU A 204 -14.54 -12.64 -18.11
C GLU A 204 -15.46 -13.09 -16.96
N SER A 205 -15.59 -14.41 -16.74
CA SER A 205 -16.39 -14.94 -15.64
C SER A 205 -15.80 -14.64 -14.26
N ALA A 206 -14.57 -14.13 -14.19
CA ALA A 206 -13.90 -13.70 -12.96
C ALA A 206 -14.29 -12.30 -12.50
N ALA A 207 -15.04 -11.53 -13.30
CA ALA A 207 -15.56 -10.24 -12.89
C ALA A 207 -16.58 -10.37 -11.73
N ALA A 208 -16.71 -9.32 -10.93
CA ALA A 208 -17.70 -9.21 -9.84
C ALA A 208 -17.75 -10.34 -8.79
N ARG A 209 -16.67 -11.10 -8.58
CA ARG A 209 -16.60 -12.15 -7.56
C ARG A 209 -15.22 -12.26 -6.93
N PHE A 210 -15.12 -13.03 -5.84
CA PHE A 210 -13.83 -13.51 -5.38
C PHE A 210 -13.26 -14.54 -6.35
N ARG A 211 -11.93 -14.67 -6.33
CA ARG A 211 -11.24 -15.76 -7.02
C ARG A 211 -11.75 -17.12 -6.50
N LYS A 212 -11.67 -18.16 -7.31
CA LYS A 212 -11.95 -19.54 -6.91
C LYS A 212 -10.70 -20.23 -6.38
N SER A 213 -10.88 -21.39 -5.76
CA SER A 213 -9.78 -22.16 -5.13
C SER A 213 -8.83 -22.77 -6.16
N ASP A 214 -9.31 -23.03 -7.38
CA ASP A 214 -8.55 -23.52 -8.53
C ASP A 214 -7.86 -22.40 -9.34
N GLU A 215 -8.17 -21.13 -9.06
CA GLU A 215 -7.55 -19.97 -9.71
C GLU A 215 -6.25 -19.58 -8.98
N ARG A 216 -5.10 -20.02 -9.54
CA ARG A 216 -3.77 -19.71 -9.00
C ARG A 216 -3.34 -18.29 -9.35
N ILE A 217 -3.62 -17.34 -8.46
CA ILE A 217 -3.15 -15.95 -8.53
C ILE A 217 -2.09 -15.71 -7.46
N VAL A 218 -0.92 -15.22 -7.86
CA VAL A 218 0.22 -14.92 -6.98
C VAL A 218 0.68 -13.48 -7.17
N VAL A 219 1.31 -12.91 -6.14
CA VAL A 219 2.02 -11.62 -6.26
C VAL A 219 3.47 -11.94 -6.60
N GLY A 220 3.90 -11.59 -7.81
CA GLY A 220 5.25 -11.83 -8.28
C GLY A 220 5.72 -10.76 -9.27
N ASP A 221 6.93 -10.90 -9.77
CA ASP A 221 7.42 -10.07 -10.87
C ASP A 221 7.33 -10.76 -12.25
N MET A 222 7.77 -10.04 -13.28
CA MET A 222 7.82 -10.50 -14.66
C MET A 222 8.79 -11.68 -14.90
N TYR A 223 9.63 -12.03 -13.94
CA TYR A 223 10.56 -13.17 -14.00
C TYR A 223 10.04 -14.39 -13.24
N ASN A 224 8.76 -14.38 -12.86
CA ASN A 224 8.10 -15.41 -12.05
C ASN A 224 8.69 -15.58 -10.64
N GLU A 225 9.39 -14.58 -10.10
CA GLU A 225 9.73 -14.58 -8.67
C GLU A 225 8.46 -14.31 -7.86
N ILE A 226 8.04 -15.29 -7.04
CA ILE A 226 6.85 -15.16 -6.20
C ILE A 226 7.23 -14.46 -4.90
N PHE A 227 6.69 -13.26 -4.69
CA PHE A 227 6.85 -12.52 -3.44
C PHE A 227 5.82 -12.92 -2.39
N HIS A 228 4.60 -13.23 -2.82
CA HIS A 228 3.53 -13.62 -1.91
C HIS A 228 2.49 -14.50 -2.59
N ASP A 229 2.02 -15.50 -1.84
CA ASP A 229 0.89 -16.36 -2.20
C ASP A 229 -0.33 -16.00 -1.33
N PRO A 230 -1.36 -15.33 -1.89
CA PRO A 230 -2.58 -14.91 -1.17
C PRO A 230 -3.32 -16.05 -0.46
N PRO A 231 -4.09 -15.79 0.62
CA PRO A 231 -4.92 -16.81 1.28
C PRO A 231 -5.91 -17.45 0.33
N PRO A 232 -6.18 -18.77 0.45
CA PRO A 232 -7.21 -19.45 -0.35
C PRO A 232 -8.52 -18.67 -0.37
N SER A 233 -9.23 -18.73 -1.49
CA SER A 233 -10.57 -18.15 -1.65
C SER A 233 -11.58 -18.75 -0.70
#